data_AF-A0A934S8I1-F1
#
_entry.id   AF-A0A934S8I1-F1
#
_cell.length_a   1.000
_cell.length_b   1.000
_cell.length_c   1.000
_cell.angle_alpha   90.00
_cell.angle_beta   90.00
_cell.angle_gamma   90.00
#
_symmetry.space_group_name_H-M   'P 1'
#
loop_
_entity.id
_entity.type
_entity.pdbx_description
1 polymer ?
#
loop_
_entity_poly.entity_id
_entity_poly.type
_entity_poly.pdbx_seq_one_letter_code
_entity_poly.pdbx_strand_id
1 'polypeptide(L)' 'PAMTARNNNPLLKTFADRLQENGKKPKQIIIGIMRKLLHQIYGILKSGEPYNPEKRGFQTT' A
#
# COMPACT_ATOMS: atom_id res chain seq x y z
N PRO A 1 4.12 -11.81 3.09
CA PRO A 1 3.95 -10.78 2.03
C PRO A 1 3.80 -9.34 2.58
N ALA A 2 2.86 -9.07 3.49
CA ALA A 2 2.63 -7.70 4.01
C ALA A 2 3.84 -7.09 4.74
N MET A 3 4.54 -7.89 5.55
CA MET A 3 5.72 -7.43 6.30
C MET A 3 6.88 -7.06 5.36
N THR A 4 7.15 -7.88 4.34
CA THR A 4 8.14 -7.60 3.30
C THR A 4 7.82 -6.32 2.55
N ALA A 5 6.55 -6.14 2.20
CA ALA A 5 6.09 -4.94 1.52
C ALA A 5 6.23 -3.67 2.39
N ARG A 6 5.92 -3.73 3.69
CA ARG A 6 6.19 -2.63 4.63
C ARG A 6 7.68 -2.28 4.66
N ASN A 7 8.56 -3.27 4.63
CA ASN A 7 10.00 -3.03 4.75
C ASN A 7 10.63 -2.43 3.48
N ASN A 8 10.16 -2.85 2.30
CA ASN A 8 10.77 -2.49 1.02
C ASN A 8 10.05 -1.36 0.27
N ASN A 9 8.79 -1.06 0.62
CA ASN A 9 8.02 0.00 -0.01
C ASN A 9 7.79 1.16 0.98
N PRO A 10 8.48 2.30 0.81
CA PRO A 10 8.35 3.46 1.69
C PRO A 10 6.90 3.97 1.83
N LEU A 11 6.08 3.92 0.76
CA LEU A 11 4.68 4.32 0.82
C LEU A 11 3.87 3.43 1.76
N LEU A 12 4.13 2.12 1.72
CA LEU A 12 3.44 1.14 2.57
C LEU A 12 3.93 1.20 4.02
N LYS A 13 5.20 1.56 4.23
CA LYS A 13 5.73 1.88 5.57
C LYS A 13 4.99 3.06 6.18
N THR A 14 4.98 4.21 5.50
CA THR A 14 4.27 5.42 5.95
C THR A 14 2.77 5.15 6.16
N PHE A 15 2.15 4.37 5.27
CA PHE A 15 0.75 3.97 5.45
C PHE A 15 0.54 3.12 6.71
N ALA A 16 1.41 2.15 6.97
CA ALA A 16 1.35 1.31 8.15
C ALA A 16 1.57 2.10 9.45
N ASP A 17 2.56 2.98 9.46
CA ASP A 17 2.89 3.83 10.61
C ASP A 17 1.70 4.75 10.94
N ARG A 18 1.08 5.37 9.94
CA ARG A 18 -0.17 6.13 10.14
C ARG A 18 -1.30 5.28 10.71
N LEU A 19 -1.48 4.03 10.27
CA LEU A 19 -2.51 3.16 10.86
C LEU A 19 -2.18 2.82 12.32
N GLN A 20 -0.91 2.63 12.63
CA GLN A 20 -0.44 2.37 14.00
C GLN A 20 -0.67 3.58 14.90
N GLU A 21 -0.33 4.79 14.45
CA GLU A 21 -0.61 6.06 15.15
C GLU A 21 -2.11 6.26 15.41
N ASN A 22 -2.96 5.82 14.48
CA ASN A 22 -4.42 5.83 14.63
C ASN A 22 -4.97 4.66 15.48
N GLY A 23 -4.10 3.96 16.23
CA GLY A 23 -4.49 2.91 17.18
C GLY A 23 -5.06 1.64 16.55
N LYS A 24 -4.80 1.39 15.26
CA LYS A 24 -5.31 0.16 14.60
C LYS A 24 -4.58 -1.08 15.13
N LYS A 25 -5.32 -2.16 15.30
CA LYS A 25 -4.76 -3.45 15.77
C LYS A 25 -3.77 -4.00 14.72
N PRO A 26 -2.71 -4.71 15.13
CA PRO A 26 -1.69 -5.23 14.20
C PRO A 26 -2.27 -6.00 13.00
N LYS A 27 -3.27 -6.86 13.23
CA LYS A 27 -3.96 -7.60 12.14
C LYS A 27 -4.66 -6.65 11.13
N GLN A 28 -5.25 -5.55 11.59
CA GLN A 28 -5.90 -4.58 10.71
C GLN A 28 -4.86 -3.85 9.84
N ILE A 29 -3.68 -3.56 10.40
CA ILE A 29 -2.57 -2.95 9.65
C ILE A 29 -2.09 -3.89 8.55
N ILE A 30 -1.87 -5.17 8.87
CA ILE A 30 -1.47 -6.21 7.89
C ILE A 30 -2.47 -6.28 6.73
N ILE A 31 -3.77 -6.39 7.03
CA ILE A 31 -4.82 -6.45 6.00
C ILE A 31 -4.87 -5.15 5.18
N GLY A 32 -4.70 -3.99 5.83
CA GLY A 32 -4.62 -2.70 5.13
C GLY A 32 -3.47 -2.65 4.12
N ILE A 33 -2.28 -3.13 4.51
CA ILE A 33 -1.11 -3.21 3.62
C ILE A 33 -1.39 -4.14 2.45
N MET A 34 -1.93 -5.34 2.71
CA MET A 34 -2.28 -6.30 1.65
C MET A 34 -3.28 -5.70 0.65
N ARG A 35 -4.32 -5.01 1.14
CA ARG A 35 -5.29 -4.34 0.27
C ARG A 35 -4.61 -3.28 -0.60
N LYS A 36 -3.73 -2.45 -0.03
CA LYS A 36 -2.99 -1.43 -0.79
C LYS A 36 -2.02 -2.02 -1.81
N LEU A 37 -1.40 -3.17 -1.54
CA LEU A 37 -0.58 -3.89 -2.52
C LEU A 37 -1.39 -4.36 -3.72
N LEU A 38 -2.52 -5.02 -3.47
CA LEU A 38 -3.39 -5.52 -4.53
C LEU A 38 -3.88 -4.39 -5.44
N HIS A 39 -4.23 -3.25 -4.86
CA HIS A 39 -4.65 -2.11 -5.67
C HIS A 39 -3.48 -1.57 -6.52
N GLN A 40 -2.24 -1.53 -6.00
CA GLN A 40 -1.06 -1.11 -6.78
C GLN A 40 -0.84 -1.99 -7.99
N ILE A 41 -0.87 -3.31 -7.79
CA ILE A 41 -0.74 -4.29 -8.87
C ILE A 41 -1.88 -4.08 -9.89
N TYR A 42 -3.12 -3.96 -9.42
CA TYR A 42 -4.25 -3.72 -10.29
C TYR A 42 -4.13 -2.42 -11.09
N GLY A 43 -3.69 -1.33 -10.47
CA GLY A 43 -3.51 -0.05 -11.15
C GLY A 43 -2.44 -0.08 -12.23
N ILE A 44 -1.30 -0.75 -11.96
CA ILE A 44 -0.23 -0.98 -12.95
C ILE A 44 -0.78 -1.73 -14.16
N LEU A 45 -1.50 -2.83 -13.91
CA LEU A 45 -2.09 -3.64 -14.98
C LEU A 45 -3.15 -2.87 -15.76
N LYS A 46 -3.97 -2.05 -15.09
CA LYS A 46 -5.03 -1.26 -15.72
C LYS A 46 -4.48 -0.08 -16.53
N SER A 47 -3.47 0.62 -16.03
CA SER A 47 -2.91 1.79 -16.72
C SER A 47 -1.84 1.45 -17.74
N GLY A 48 -1.23 0.27 -17.67
CA GLY A 48 -0.07 -0.10 -18.49
C GLY A 48 1.20 0.69 -18.15
N GLU A 49 1.16 1.50 -17.09
CA GLU A 49 2.31 2.29 -16.64
C GLU A 49 3.11 1.49 -15.60
N PRO A 50 4.46 1.53 -15.65
CA PRO A 50 5.30 0.93 -14.63
C PRO A 50 4.99 1.46 -13.23
N TYR A 51 5.35 0.68 -12.20
CA TYR A 51 5.25 1.13 -10.81
C TYR A 51 6.05 2.43 -10.61
N ASN A 52 5.38 3.45 -10.07
CA ASN A 52 6.02 4.70 -9.64
C ASN A 52 5.84 4.87 -8.11
N PRO A 53 6.93 4.85 -7.33
CA PRO A 53 6.89 4.95 -5.87
C PRO A 53 6.45 6.33 -5.35
N GLU A 54 6.31 7.34 -6.21
CA GLU A 54 5.80 8.67 -5.83
C GLU A 54 4.31 8.84 -6.13
N LYS A 55 3.72 7.94 -6.93
CA LYS A 55 2.31 8.01 -7.33
C LYS A 55 1.39 7.62 -6.16
N ARG A 56 0.82 8.62 -5.47
CA ARG A 56 -0.14 8.40 -4.37
C ARG A 56 -1.57 8.24 -4.91
N GLY A 57 -2.12 7.03 -4.78
CA GLY A 57 -3.53 6.74 -5.05
C GLY A 57 -3.82 6.33 -6.51
N PHE A 58 -5.00 5.73 -6.72
CA PHE A 58 -5.52 5.42 -8.06
C PHE A 58 -6.45 6.56 -8.44
N GLN A 59 -6.20 7.20 -9.58
CA GLN A 59 -7.19 8.09 -10.17
C GLN A 59 -8.39 7.23 -10.53
N THR A 60 -9.53 7.51 -9.91
CA THR A 60 -10.80 6.86 -10.26
C THR A 60 -11.38 7.69 -11.40
N THR A 61 -11.02 7.31 -12.63
CA THR A 61 -11.77 7.73 -13.83
C THR A 61 -12.95 6.80 -13.99
#